data_AF-A0A2N5UME5-F1
#
_entry.id   AF-A0A2N5UME5-F1
#
_cell.length_a   1.000
_cell.length_b   1.000
_cell.length_c   1.000
_cell.angle_alpha   90.00
_cell.angle_beta   90.00
_cell.angle_gamma   90.00
#
_symmetry.space_group_name_H-M   'P 1'
#
loop_
_entity.id
_entity.type
_entity.pdbx_description
1 polymer ?
#
loop_
_entity_poly.entity_id
_entity_poly.type
_entity_poly.pdbx_seq_one_letter_code
_entity_poly.pdbx_strand_id
1 'polypeptide(L)'
;MSDSAVMDPTVANSGVMDLTELEIEANKDSVIIMDNAPIHQGKQFDETKNLLNASKSIKLELLPPYSPFLNPIKYSFHSIKSYIQTQEPKN
;
A
#
# COMPACT_ATOMS: atom_id res chain seq x y z
N MET A 1 18.04 20.67 -17.12
CA MET A 1 18.65 19.51 -16.44
C MET A 1 17.49 18.71 -15.87
N SER A 2 17.04 17.74 -16.64
CA SER A 2 15.93 16.85 -16.34
C SER A 2 16.51 15.56 -15.78
N ASP A 3 16.36 15.34 -14.49
CA ASP A 3 16.65 14.03 -13.89
C ASP A 3 15.43 13.14 -14.15
N SER A 4 15.54 12.32 -15.20
CA SER A 4 14.67 11.18 -15.41
C SER A 4 15.10 10.12 -14.39
N ALA A 5 14.23 9.82 -13.42
CA ALA A 5 14.41 8.69 -12.52
C ALA A 5 14.59 7.42 -13.36
N VAL A 6 15.82 6.90 -13.39
CA VAL A 6 16.12 5.60 -13.97
C VAL A 6 15.62 4.56 -12.97
N MET A 7 14.48 3.96 -13.28
CA MET A 7 13.98 2.79 -12.56
C MET A 7 14.99 1.64 -12.75
N ASP A 8 15.68 1.25 -11.68
CA ASP A 8 16.57 0.09 -11.66
C ASP A 8 15.73 -1.18 -11.94
N PRO A 9 16.00 -1.89 -13.05
CA PRO A 9 15.21 -3.07 -13.44
C PRO A 9 15.39 -4.27 -12.50
N THR A 10 16.25 -4.19 -11.47
CA THR A 10 16.54 -5.29 -10.53
C THR A 10 15.44 -5.49 -9.48
N VAL A 11 14.60 -4.48 -9.21
CA VAL A 11 13.56 -4.52 -8.15
C VAL A 11 12.28 -5.26 -8.59
N ALA A 12 12.15 -5.61 -9.87
CA ALA A 12 10.92 -6.18 -10.42
C ALA A 12 10.72 -7.70 -10.23
N ASN A 13 11.68 -8.43 -9.63
CA ASN A 13 11.67 -9.91 -9.66
C ASN A 13 11.33 -10.62 -8.34
N SER A 14 10.71 -9.92 -7.41
CA SER A 14 10.11 -10.49 -6.21
C SER A 14 8.82 -9.73 -6.04
N GLY A 15 7.66 -10.38 -6.04
CA GLY A 15 6.34 -9.74 -5.89
C GLY A 15 6.10 -9.09 -4.52
N VAL A 16 7.14 -8.52 -3.92
CA VAL A 16 7.21 -7.85 -2.64
C VAL A 16 7.12 -6.36 -2.91
N MET A 17 6.10 -5.74 -2.36
CA MET A 17 5.93 -4.29 -2.39
C MET A 17 6.98 -3.67 -1.45
N ASP A 18 7.98 -2.99 -2.00
CA ASP A 18 8.94 -2.21 -1.21
C ASP A 18 8.26 -0.92 -0.74
N LEU A 19 7.80 -0.91 0.51
CA LEU A 19 7.15 0.25 1.12
C LEU A 19 8.15 1.33 1.56
N THR A 20 9.46 1.06 1.49
CA THR A 20 10.51 1.98 1.94
C THR A 20 10.72 3.13 0.94
N GLU A 21 10.56 2.81 -0.35
CA GLU A 21 10.61 3.74 -1.48
C GLU A 21 9.31 4.49 -1.73
N LEU A 22 8.23 4.15 -1.02
CA LEU A 22 7.04 4.99 -1.07
C LEU A 22 7.41 6.39 -0.58
N GLU A 23 7.43 7.32 -1.53
CA GLU A 23 7.44 8.76 -1.30
C GLU A 23 6.04 9.14 -0.78
N ILE A 24 5.68 8.57 0.37
CA ILE A 24 4.51 8.99 1.11
C ILE A 24 4.87 10.39 1.58
N GLU A 25 4.21 11.39 1.02
CA GLU A 25 4.07 12.74 1.60
C GLU A 25 3.21 12.63 2.89
N ALA A 26 3.55 11.65 3.73
CA ALA A 26 2.94 11.39 5.00
C ALA A 26 3.40 12.51 5.90
N ASN A 27 2.45 13.32 6.32
CA ASN A 27 2.64 14.16 7.48
C ASN A 27 3.19 13.31 8.63
N LYS A 28 4.03 13.91 9.47
CA LYS A 28 4.47 13.28 10.72
C LYS A 28 3.24 12.72 11.44
N ASP A 29 3.36 11.51 12.02
CA ASP A 29 2.29 10.79 12.71
C ASP A 29 1.20 10.16 11.83
N SER A 30 1.54 9.78 10.59
CA SER A 30 0.63 9.03 9.71
C SER A 30 0.49 7.55 10.10
N VAL A 31 -0.66 6.96 9.76
CA VAL A 31 -0.95 5.53 9.97
C VAL A 31 -1.28 4.86 8.64
N ILE A 32 -0.59 3.77 8.33
CA ILE A 32 -0.90 2.85 7.23
C ILE A 32 -1.76 1.72 7.79
N ILE A 33 -2.93 1.53 7.20
CA ILE A 33 -3.85 0.43 7.55
C ILE A 33 -3.79 -0.61 6.44
N MET A 34 -3.53 -1.87 6.79
CA MET A 34 -3.46 -2.99 5.84
C MET A 34 -4.39 -4.12 6.28
N ASP A 35 -4.87 -4.94 5.34
CA ASP A 35 -5.56 -6.17 5.71
C ASP A 35 -4.57 -7.21 6.25
N ASN A 36 -5.08 -8.34 6.75
CA ASN A 36 -4.25 -9.41 7.30
C ASN A 36 -3.90 -10.48 6.24
N ALA A 37 -3.63 -10.08 4.99
CA ALA A 37 -3.20 -11.03 3.96
C ALA A 37 -1.86 -11.69 4.36
N PRO A 38 -1.61 -12.96 3.95
CA PRO A 38 -0.36 -13.66 4.28
C PRO A 38 0.93 -12.94 3.84
N ILE A 39 0.84 -12.09 2.82
CA ILE A 39 1.95 -11.25 2.32
C ILE A 39 2.29 -10.07 3.27
N HIS A 40 1.46 -9.78 4.27
CA HIS A 40 1.66 -8.73 5.27
C HIS A 40 2.14 -9.32 6.60
N GLN A 41 2.97 -10.36 6.51
CA GLN A 41 3.47 -11.13 7.64
C GLN A 41 4.94 -11.53 7.41
N GLY A 42 5.60 -11.94 8.47
CA GLY A 42 6.95 -12.48 8.41
C GLY A 42 8.06 -11.42 8.54
N LYS A 43 9.29 -11.91 8.54
CA LYS A 43 10.47 -11.13 8.93
C LYS A 43 10.66 -9.84 8.12
N GLN A 44 10.50 -9.92 6.80
CA GLN A 44 10.68 -8.74 5.93
C GLN A 44 9.63 -7.66 6.22
N PHE A 45 8.38 -8.06 6.46
CA PHE A 45 7.32 -7.14 6.84
C PHE A 45 7.62 -6.44 8.18
N ASP A 46 8.10 -7.19 9.18
CA ASP A 46 8.49 -6.63 10.47
C ASP A 46 9.66 -5.64 10.33
N GLU A 47 10.65 -5.94 9.48
CA GLU A 47 11.77 -5.05 9.16
C GLU A 47 11.28 -3.75 8.52
N THR A 48 10.41 -3.83 7.52
CA THR A 48 9.79 -2.66 6.87
C THR A 48 8.97 -1.83 7.86
N LYS A 49 8.15 -2.48 8.69
CA LYS A 49 7.34 -1.81 9.73
C LYS A 49 8.22 -1.05 10.71
N ASN A 50 9.31 -1.66 11.18
CA ASN A 50 10.25 -1.03 12.09
C ASN A 50 10.96 0.15 11.43
N LEU A 51 11.37 0.00 10.16
CA LEU A 51 12.03 1.07 9.41
C LEU A 51 11.09 2.28 9.20
N LEU A 52 9.83 2.05 8.83
CA LEU A 52 8.82 3.12 8.65
C LEU A 52 8.56 3.88 9.94
N ASN A 53 8.43 3.16 11.06
CA ASN A 53 8.23 3.77 12.37
C ASN A 53 9.44 4.60 12.80
N ALA A 54 10.67 4.09 12.60
CA ALA A 54 11.89 4.78 13.01
C ALA A 54 12.26 5.98 12.11
N SER A 55 12.08 5.86 10.80
CA SER A 55 12.53 6.87 9.83
C SER A 55 11.52 7.96 9.56
N LYS A 56 10.23 7.62 9.52
CA LYS A 56 9.15 8.53 9.07
C LYS A 56 8.09 8.79 10.13
N SER A 57 8.20 8.21 11.34
CA SER A 57 7.15 8.25 12.38
C SER A 57 5.79 7.75 11.84
N ILE A 58 5.83 6.79 10.92
CA ILE A 58 4.65 6.18 10.32
C ILE A 58 4.35 4.88 11.05
N LYS A 59 3.13 4.73 11.56
CA LYS A 59 2.67 3.49 12.17
C LYS A 59 2.02 2.60 11.13
N LEU A 60 2.22 1.29 11.25
CA LEU A 60 1.56 0.30 10.41
C LEU A 60 0.66 -0.59 11.28
N GLU A 61 -0.63 -0.56 10.99
CA GLU A 61 -1.67 -1.31 11.68
C GLU A 61 -2.32 -2.35 10.77
N LEU A 62 -2.40 -3.59 11.27
CA LEU A 62 -3.10 -4.68 10.59
C LEU A 62 -4.54 -4.75 11.10
N LEU A 63 -5.48 -4.90 10.17
CA LEU A 63 -6.87 -5.13 10.52
C LEU A 63 -7.08 -6.53 11.12
N PRO A 64 -8.08 -6.69 12.01
CA PRO A 64 -8.46 -8.02 12.49
C PRO A 64 -8.84 -8.96 11.33
N PRO A 65 -8.60 -10.28 11.47
CA PRO A 65 -9.03 -11.26 10.48
C PRO A 65 -10.51 -11.10 10.10
N TYR A 66 -10.83 -11.35 8.83
CA TYR A 66 -12.19 -11.31 8.28
C TYR A 66 -12.96 -10.01 8.55
N SER A 67 -12.26 -8.87 8.66
CA SER A 67 -12.89 -7.55 8.91
C SER A 67 -12.84 -6.63 7.67
N PRO A 68 -13.40 -7.02 6.51
CA PRO A 68 -13.34 -6.22 5.29
C PRO A 68 -14.10 -4.89 5.42
N PHE A 69 -15.08 -4.80 6.33
CA PHE A 69 -15.84 -3.59 6.61
C PHE A 69 -15.01 -2.50 7.30
N LEU A 70 -13.87 -2.88 7.90
CA LEU A 70 -12.92 -1.93 8.49
C LEU A 70 -11.88 -1.43 7.47
N ASN A 71 -11.79 -2.05 6.28
CA ASN A 71 -10.79 -1.66 5.29
C ASN A 71 -11.31 -0.48 4.44
N PRO A 72 -10.77 0.74 4.62
CA PRO A 72 -11.29 1.93 3.93
C PRO A 72 -11.17 1.83 2.40
N ILE A 73 -10.25 1.00 1.88
CA ILE A 73 -10.07 0.82 0.43
C ILE A 73 -11.31 0.26 -0.25
N LYS A 74 -12.22 -0.39 0.50
CA LYS A 74 -13.49 -0.90 -0.05
C LYS A 74 -14.34 0.22 -0.64
N TYR A 75 -14.35 1.40 -0.03
CA TYR A 75 -15.06 2.57 -0.57
C TYR A 75 -14.44 3.04 -1.88
N SER A 76 -13.10 3.14 -1.93
CA SER A 76 -12.38 3.51 -3.15
C SER A 76 -12.65 2.53 -4.30
N PHE A 77 -12.58 1.22 -4.04
CA PHE A 77 -12.88 0.22 -5.06
C PHE A 77 -14.35 0.21 -5.49
N HIS A 78 -15.28 0.52 -4.58
CA HIS A 78 -16.68 0.69 -4.94
C HIS A 78 -16.84 1.83 -5.96
N SER A 79 -16.26 3.00 -5.68
CA SER A 79 -16.28 4.15 -6.58
C SER A 79 -15.63 3.85 -7.93
N ILE A 80 -14.46 3.20 -7.94
CA ILE A 80 -13.76 2.78 -9.16
C ILE A 80 -14.62 1.82 -9.98
N LYS A 81 -15.21 0.81 -9.33
CA LYS A 81 -16.07 -0.17 -10.00
C LYS A 81 -17.29 0.51 -10.62
N SER A 82 -17.97 1.39 -9.89
CA SER A 82 -19.10 2.15 -10.40
C SER A 82 -18.70 3.00 -11.61
N TYR A 83 -17.54 3.66 -11.56
CA TYR A 83 -17.02 4.41 -12.69
C TYR A 83 -16.80 3.50 -13.92
N ILE A 84 -16.10 2.38 -13.77
CA ILE A 84 -15.83 1.45 -14.88
C ILE A 84 -17.14 0.95 -15.52
N GLN A 85 -18.14 0.61 -14.71
CA GLN A 85 -19.45 0.17 -15.21
C GLN A 85 -20.18 1.23 -16.04
N THR A 86 -19.93 2.52 -15.79
CA THR A 86 -20.51 3.59 -16.63
C THR A 86 -19.86 3.69 -18.01
N GLN A 87 -18.65 3.16 -18.15
CA GLN A 87 -17.87 3.19 -19.40
C GLN A 87 -18.07 1.91 -20.24
N GLU A 88 -18.61 0.85 -19.66
CA GLU A 88 -18.90 -0.39 -20.40
C GLU A 88 -20.01 -0.13 -21.45
N PRO A 89 -19.80 -0.54 -22.71
CA PRO A 89 -20.86 -0.49 -23.71
C PRO A 89 -22.05 -1.31 -23.21
N LYS A 90 -23.25 -0.72 -23.27
CA LYS A 90 -24.47 -1.46 -22.97
C LYS A 90 -24.65 -2.53 -24.05
N ASN A 91 -24.55 -3.79 -23.65
CA ASN A 91 -24.91 -4.95 -24.47
C ASN A 91 -26.41 -4.94 -24.81
#